data_AF-A0A6G3ZCZ7-F1
#
_entry.id   AF-A0A6G3ZCZ7-F1
#
_cell.length_a   1.000
_cell.length_b   1.000
_cell.length_c   1.000
_cell.angle_alpha   90.00
_cell.angle_beta   90.00
_cell.angle_gamma   90.00
#
_symmetry.space_group_name_H-M   'P 1'
#
loop_
_entity.id
_entity.type
_entity.pdbx_description
1 polymer ?
#
loop_
_entity_poly.entity_id
_entity_poly.type
_entity_poly.pdbx_seq_one_letter_code
_entity_poly.pdbx_strand_id
1 'polypeptide(L)' 'MKKPLILLLLFLTRIVNAQELFDKIFVDQEWLLGRQGDKNLVLLHVADPDNYESGHIENAQLVVPDEYTVSIGDLRWE' A
#
# COMPACT_ATOMS: atom_id res chain seq x y z
N MET A 1 12.33 -41.47 -4.56
CA MET A 1 12.50 -40.14 -5.18
C MET A 1 11.26 -39.21 -5.03
N LYS A 2 10.57 -39.20 -3.87
CA LYS A 2 9.33 -38.39 -3.69
C LYS A 2 9.51 -37.12 -2.83
N LYS A 3 10.65 -36.99 -2.15
CA LYS A 3 10.98 -35.84 -1.29
C LYS A 3 11.16 -34.49 -2.02
N PRO A 4 11.75 -34.40 -3.23
CA PRO A 4 11.90 -33.10 -3.88
C PRO A 4 10.55 -32.52 -4.38
N LEU A 5 9.58 -33.39 -4.70
CA LEU A 5 8.27 -32.97 -5.19
C LEU A 5 7.42 -32.33 -4.07
N ILE A 6 7.49 -32.87 -2.85
CA ILE A 6 6.79 -32.31 -1.68
C ILE A 6 7.37 -30.94 -1.31
N LEU A 7 8.70 -30.80 -1.37
CA LEU A 7 9.36 -29.53 -1.07
C LEU A 7 9.00 -28.45 -2.10
N LEU A 8 8.94 -28.81 -3.39
CA LEU A 8 8.52 -27.92 -4.47
C LEU A 8 7.06 -27.47 -4.29
N LEU A 9 6.16 -28.38 -3.92
CA LEU A 9 4.74 -28.08 -3.69
C LEU A 9 4.54 -27.14 -2.48
N LEU A 10 5.30 -27.36 -1.40
CA LEU A 10 5.30 -26.47 -0.24
C LEU A 10 5.88 -25.09 -0.56
N PHE A 11 6.82 -24.99 -1.50
CA PHE A 11 7.38 -23.70 -1.92
C PHE A 11 6.38 -22.90 -2.77
N LEU A 12 5.70 -23.55 -3.72
CA LEU A 12 4.70 -22.91 -4.59
C LEU A 12 3.52 -22.34 -3.80
N THR A 13 3.03 -23.06 -2.79
CA THR A 13 1.92 -22.59 -1.94
C THR A 13 2.28 -21.34 -1.13
N ARG A 14 3.54 -21.14 -0.77
CA ARG A 14 3.99 -19.91 -0.08
C ARG A 14 3.98 -18.68 -0.98
N ILE A 15 4.30 -18.84 -2.27
CA ILE A 15 4.33 -17.73 -3.23
C ILE A 15 2.92 -17.17 -3.48
N VAL A 16 1.92 -18.05 -3.61
CA VAL A 16 0.52 -17.65 -3.82
C VAL A 16 -0.02 -16.84 -2.64
N ASN A 17 0.28 -17.25 -1.40
CA ASN A 17 -0.18 -16.53 -0.21
C ASN A 17 0.50 -15.16 -0.02
N ALA A 18 1.74 -14.99 -0.50
CA ALA A 18 2.38 -13.69 -0.46
C ALA A 18 1.71 -12.70 -1.43
N GLN A 19 1.38 -13.15 -2.65
CA GLN A 19 0.72 -12.33 -3.67
C GLN A 19 -0.62 -11.77 -3.17
N GLU A 20 -1.44 -12.58 -2.50
CA GLU A 20 -2.74 -12.12 -1.95
C GLU A 20 -2.63 -10.99 -0.92
N LEU A 21 -1.50 -10.88 -0.21
CA LEU A 21 -1.27 -9.77 0.71
C LEU A 21 -0.84 -8.51 -0.03
N PHE A 22 0.00 -8.64 -1.06
CA PHE A 22 0.43 -7.51 -1.89
C PHE A 22 -0.77 -6.87 -2.61
N ASP A 23 -1.67 -7.68 -3.18
CA ASP A 23 -2.85 -7.19 -3.92
C ASP A 23 -3.87 -6.45 -3.02
N LYS A 24 -3.75 -6.54 -1.68
CA LYS A 24 -4.60 -5.81 -0.72
C LYS A 24 -4.04 -4.44 -0.33
N ILE A 25 -2.75 -4.23 -0.52
CA ILE A 25 -2.04 -3.03 -0.05
C ILE A 25 -1.60 -2.17 -1.24
N PHE A 26 -1.17 -2.82 -2.32
CA PHE A 26 -0.72 -2.17 -3.53
C PHE A 26 -1.81 -2.22 -4.59
N VAL A 27 -1.93 -1.13 -5.33
CA VAL A 27 -2.82 -1.01 -6.48
C VAL A 27 -1.98 -0.54 -7.66
N ASP A 28 -2.36 -0.96 -8.86
CA ASP A 28 -1.76 -0.47 -10.09
C ASP A 28 -2.47 0.79 -10.61
N GLN A 29 -1.93 1.34 -11.70
CA GLN A 29 -2.46 2.55 -12.34
C GLN A 29 -3.87 2.33 -12.91
N GLU A 30 -4.14 1.15 -13.49
CA GLU A 30 -5.42 0.85 -14.12
C GLU A 30 -6.54 0.80 -13.08
N TRP A 31 -6.28 0.16 -11.94
CA TRP A 31 -7.19 0.10 -10.81
C TRP A 31 -7.56 1.49 -10.30
N LEU A 32 -6.56 2.37 -10.16
CA LEU A 32 -6.78 3.73 -9.66
C LEU A 32 -7.62 4.55 -10.64
N LEU A 33 -7.29 4.51 -11.93
CA LEU A 33 -8.04 5.23 -12.97
C LEU A 33 -9.50 4.76 -13.05
N GLY A 34 -9.75 3.46 -12.85
CA GLY A 34 -11.09 2.89 -12.83
C GLY A 34 -11.95 3.31 -11.63
N ARG A 35 -11.35 3.87 -10.57
CA ARG A 35 -12.00 4.16 -9.28
C ARG A 35 -11.87 5.59 -8.79
N GLN A 36 -11.23 6.48 -9.56
CA GLN A 36 -10.96 7.86 -9.15
C GLN A 36 -12.24 8.67 -8.80
N GLY A 37 -13.41 8.25 -9.29
CA GLY A 37 -14.71 8.85 -8.96
C GLY A 37 -15.48 8.18 -7.81
N ASP A 38 -14.92 7.15 -7.18
CA ASP A 38 -15.59 6.43 -6.09
C ASP A 38 -15.75 7.34 -4.86
N LYS A 39 -16.99 7.53 -4.40
CA LYS A 39 -17.28 8.39 -3.22
C LYS A 39 -16.59 7.94 -1.93
N ASN A 40 -16.14 6.69 -1.88
CA ASN A 40 -15.51 6.07 -0.71
C ASN A 40 -13.99 5.91 -0.89
N LEU A 41 -13.40 6.52 -1.93
CA LEU A 41 -11.96 6.54 -2.15
C LEU A 41 -11.39 7.90 -1.75
N VAL A 42 -10.39 7.89 -0.88
CA VAL A 42 -9.61 9.08 -0.52
C VAL A 42 -8.17 8.82 -0.92
N LEU A 43 -7.58 9.77 -1.65
CA LEU A 43 -6.19 9.72 -2.06
C LEU A 43 -5.38 10.65 -1.15
N LEU A 44 -4.28 10.14 -0.61
CA LEU A 44 -3.38 10.90 0.25
C LEU A 44 -2.01 10.98 -0.43
N HIS A 45 -1.50 12.19 -0.62
CA HIS A 45 -0.14 12.44 -1.10
C HIS A 45 0.71 12.78 0.11
N VAL A 46 1.57 11.85 0.50
CA VAL A 46 2.45 12.00 1.67
C VAL A 46 3.79 12.57 1.22
N ALA A 47 3.98 13.88 1.34
CA ALA A 47 5.20 14.58 0.93
C ALA A 47 5.32 15.95 1.61
N ASP A 48 6.42 16.66 1.35
CA ASP A 48 6.52 18.09 1.64
C ASP A 48 5.64 18.93 0.68
N PRO A 49 5.30 20.18 1.04
CA PRO A 49 4.44 21.03 0.22
C PRO A 49 5.01 21.32 -1.16
N ASP A 50 6.32 21.54 -1.29
CA ASP A 50 6.95 21.88 -2.58
C ASP A 50 6.82 20.72 -3.58
N ASN A 51 6.95 19.47 -3.11
CA ASN A 51 6.73 18.28 -3.91
C ASN A 51 5.27 18.18 -4.40
N TYR A 52 4.32 18.43 -3.51
CA TYR A 52 2.89 18.40 -3.84
C TYR A 52 2.51 19.46 -4.89
N GLU A 53 3.00 20.68 -4.72
CA GLU A 53 2.76 21.79 -5.64
C GLU A 53 3.44 21.57 -7.00
N SER A 54 4.56 20.85 -7.04
CA SER A 54 5.22 20.48 -8.31
C SER A 54 4.41 19.50 -9.17
N GLY A 55 3.50 18.74 -8.54
CA GLY A 55 2.58 17.83 -9.21
C GLY A 55 2.02 16.76 -8.27
N HIS A 56 0.70 16.57 -8.31
CA HIS A 56 -0.01 15.55 -7.55
C HIS A 56 -1.17 14.97 -8.38
N ILE A 57 -1.71 13.85 -7.92
CA ILE A 57 -2.91 13.24 -8.52
C ILE A 57 -4.13 14.10 -8.17
N GLU A 58 -4.99 14.37 -9.15
CA GLU A 58 -6.21 15.15 -8.93
C GLU A 58 -7.06 14.57 -7.79
N ASN A 59 -7.54 15.44 -6.90
CA ASN A 59 -8.29 15.13 -5.66
C ASN A 59 -7.49 14.46 -4.54
N ALA A 60 -6.18 14.24 -4.70
CA ALA A 60 -5.33 13.85 -3.57
C ALA A 60 -5.30 14.95 -2.50
N GLN A 61 -5.18 14.56 -1.24
CA GLN A 61 -5.00 15.44 -0.11
C GLN A 61 -3.56 15.36 0.36
N LEU A 62 -2.91 16.51 0.57
CA LEU A 62 -1.57 16.56 1.14
C LEU A 62 -1.59 16.12 2.60
N VAL A 63 -0.65 15.24 2.96
CA VAL A 63 -0.33 14.88 4.34
C VAL A 63 1.17 15.11 4.55
N VAL A 64 1.52 16.11 5.36
CA VAL A 64 2.91 16.42 5.70
C VAL A 64 3.35 15.53 6.87
N PRO A 65 4.28 14.58 6.69
CA PRO A 65 4.62 13.60 7.73
C PRO A 65 4.93 14.20 9.10
N ASP A 66 5.65 15.32 9.12
CA ASP A 66 6.10 15.96 10.36
C ASP A 66 4.96 16.60 11.18
N GLU A 67 3.80 16.84 10.56
CA GLU A 67 2.60 17.37 11.23
C GLU A 67 1.77 16.25 11.89
N TYR A 68 2.03 14.99 11.54
CA TYR A 68 1.23 13.85 11.99
C TYR A 68 2.12 12.81 12.69
N THR A 69 1.89 12.61 13.98
CA THR A 69 2.49 11.47 14.70
C THR A 69 1.58 10.25 14.53
N VAL A 70 2.14 9.16 13.99
CA VAL A 70 1.46 7.86 14.01
C VAL A 70 1.49 7.32 15.43
N SER A 71 0.40 7.51 16.18
CA SER A 71 0.19 6.78 17.43
C SER A 71 -0.40 5.42 17.12
N ILE A 72 0.46 4.40 17.04
CA ILE A 72 0.01 3.03 17.22
C ILE A 72 -0.32 2.93 18.72
N GLY A 73 -1.58 2.60 19.05
CA GLY A 73 -2.08 2.60 20.43
C GLY A 73 -1.07 2.07 21.46
N ASP A 74 -0.95 2.81 22.57
CA ASP A 74 -0.20 2.48 23.80
C ASP A 74 1.25 2.00 23.64
N LEU A 75 1.99 2.40 22.63
CA LEU A 75 3.46 2.26 22.64
C LEU A 75 4.12 3.63 22.82
N ARG A 76 4.17 4.03 24.10
CA ARG A 76 5.10 5.05 24.60
C ARG A 76 6.52 4.56 24.33
N TRP A 77 7.28 5.29 23.52
CA TRP A 77 8.74 5.22 23.56
C TRP A 77 9.19 6.37 24.45
N GLU A 78 9.88 6.01 25.53
CA GLU A 78 10.51 6.95 26.48
C GLU A 78 11.54 7.86 25.78
#